data_AF-A0A1I8MIM4-F1
#
_entry.id   AF-A0A1I8MIM4-F1
#
_cell.length_a   1.000
_cell.length_b   1.000
_cell.length_c   1.000
_cell.angle_alpha   90.00
_cell.angle_beta   90.00
_cell.angle_gamma   90.00
#
_symmetry.space_group_name_H-M   'P 1'
#
loop_
_entity.id
_entity.type
_entity.pdbx_description
1 polymer ?
#
loop_
_entity_poly.entity_id
_entity_poly.type
_entity_poly.pdbx_seq_one_letter_code
_entity_poly.pdbx_strand_id
1 'polypeptide(L)'
;MKTYSGKRLTNDSLLMIYYHDSTIAVTELGPQKLLLGCELIEIYNEQEGKMLLENLSKYNRPLEITFEEMLKLMRQCERVDKLTYAARNTGKSSDAPSSTETNIALNLAANIFPKSPLSILSGIIPGTKWCGTGDIAETYDDLGTETQMDRCCRQHDLCPVKIRAYQTKYDLNNDSLYTKSHCICDDML
;
A
#
# COMPACT_ATOMS: atom_id res chain seq x y z
N MET A 1 -4.80 4.39 12.67
CA MET A 1 -4.67 5.23 11.46
C MET A 1 -3.19 5.33 11.11
N LYS A 2 -2.83 5.08 9.85
CA LYS A 2 -1.45 5.21 9.36
C LYS A 2 -1.11 6.68 9.17
N THR A 3 0.14 7.06 9.41
CA THR A 3 0.65 8.42 9.20
C THR A 3 1.90 8.39 8.33
N TYR A 4 2.24 9.52 7.72
CA TYR A 4 3.47 9.64 6.96
C TYR A 4 4.69 9.22 7.79
N SER A 5 5.46 8.26 7.28
CA SER A 5 6.59 7.66 8.00
C SER A 5 7.77 8.62 8.21
N GLY A 6 7.81 9.73 7.48
CA GLY A 6 8.95 10.66 7.49
C GLY A 6 10.19 10.13 6.76
N LYS A 7 10.13 8.92 6.18
CA LYS A 7 11.24 8.34 5.43
C LYS A 7 11.45 9.11 4.14
N ARG A 8 12.72 9.34 3.82
CA ARG A 8 13.20 10.03 2.61
C ARG A 8 14.22 9.13 1.92
N LEU A 9 14.13 9.02 0.60
CA LEU A 9 15.10 8.34 -0.23
C LEU A 9 16.37 9.18 -0.40
N THR A 10 16.22 10.50 -0.57
CA THR A 10 17.35 11.41 -0.71
C THR A 10 17.12 12.74 0.02
N ASN A 11 18.21 13.45 0.34
CA ASN A 11 18.14 14.73 1.05
C ASN A 11 17.80 15.91 0.12
N ASP A 12 18.06 15.76 -1.17
CA ASP A 12 17.93 16.75 -2.23
C ASP A 12 16.61 16.61 -3.03
N SER A 13 15.73 15.72 -2.60
CA SER A 13 14.40 15.55 -3.19
C SER A 13 13.39 16.60 -2.68
N LEU A 14 12.33 16.79 -3.45
CA LEU A 14 11.17 17.59 -3.11
C LEU A 14 10.02 16.68 -2.68
N LEU A 15 9.40 16.96 -1.54
CA LEU A 15 8.14 16.32 -1.16
C LEU A 15 6.97 17.07 -1.80
N MET A 16 6.10 16.33 -2.48
CA MET A 16 4.82 16.84 -2.97
C MET A 16 3.69 16.05 -2.33
N ILE A 17 2.67 16.77 -1.85
CA ILE A 17 1.52 16.18 -1.17
C ILE A 17 0.30 16.39 -2.05
N TYR A 18 -0.26 15.29 -2.53
CA TYR A 18 -1.50 15.29 -3.30
C TYR A 18 -2.59 14.59 -2.50
N TYR A 19 -3.84 14.97 -2.70
CA TYR A 19 -4.95 14.22 -2.12
C TYR A 19 -6.13 14.19 -3.08
N HIS A 20 -6.90 13.11 -2.99
CA HIS A 20 -8.18 12.98 -3.64
C HIS A 20 -9.07 12.14 -2.73
N ASP A 21 -10.16 12.75 -2.27
CA ASP A 21 -11.19 12.12 -1.45
C ASP A 21 -10.62 11.30 -0.27
N SER A 22 -10.57 9.97 -0.36
CA SER A 22 -10.16 9.09 0.75
C SER A 22 -8.68 8.72 0.76
N THR A 23 -7.85 9.32 -0.10
CA THR A 23 -6.41 9.00 -0.18
C THR A 23 -5.54 10.25 -0.29
N ILE A 24 -4.44 10.25 0.47
CA ILE A 24 -3.34 11.21 0.37
C ILE A 24 -2.14 10.49 -0.22
N ALA A 25 -1.48 11.11 -1.20
CA ALA A 25 -0.22 10.67 -1.76
C ALA A 25 0.90 11.63 -1.36
N VAL A 26 1.81 11.16 -0.50
CA VAL A 26 3.07 11.85 -0.22
C VAL A 26 4.12 11.31 -1.19
N THR A 27 4.61 12.16 -2.08
CA THR A 27 5.50 11.76 -3.17
C THR A 27 6.84 12.44 -3.04
N GLU A 28 7.90 11.71 -3.34
CA GLU A 28 9.27 12.21 -3.30
C GLU A 28 9.79 12.36 -4.74
N LEU A 29 10.10 13.60 -5.12
CA LEU A 29 10.56 13.96 -6.46
C LEU A 29 12.05 14.33 -6.45
N GLY A 30 12.84 13.65 -7.25
CA GLY A 30 14.25 13.96 -7.45
C GLY A 30 14.48 15.05 -8.50
N PRO A 31 15.75 15.23 -8.92
CA PRO A 31 16.10 16.11 -10.03
C PRO A 31 15.24 15.86 -11.28
N GLN A 32 14.96 16.94 -12.03
CA GLN A 32 14.06 16.91 -13.19
C GLN A 32 12.64 16.38 -12.92
N LYS A 33 12.17 16.44 -11.67
CA LYS A 33 10.83 15.96 -11.24
C LYS A 33 10.65 14.45 -11.43
N LEU A 34 11.74 13.68 -11.37
CA LEU A 34 11.67 12.22 -11.40
C LEU A 34 11.00 11.71 -10.12
N LEU A 35 9.96 10.88 -10.25
CA LEU A 35 9.33 10.24 -9.09
C LEU A 35 10.26 9.17 -8.51
N LEU A 36 10.73 9.39 -7.29
CA LEU A 36 11.65 8.48 -6.58
C LEU A 36 10.92 7.52 -5.64
N GLY A 37 9.77 7.94 -5.09
CA GLY A 37 8.99 7.13 -4.17
C GLY A 37 7.66 7.77 -3.82
N CYS A 38 6.78 6.96 -3.23
CA CYS A 38 5.47 7.39 -2.76
C CYS A 38 5.14 6.70 -1.45
N GLU A 39 4.39 7.40 -0.61
CA GLU A 39 3.69 6.87 0.54
C GLU A 39 2.22 7.27 0.43
N LEU A 40 1.34 6.27 0.26
CA LEU A 40 -0.10 6.49 0.18
C LEU A 40 -0.74 6.27 1.55
N ILE A 41 -1.60 7.19 1.95
CA ILE A 41 -2.25 7.22 3.27
C ILE A 41 -3.75 7.28 3.07
N GLU A 42 -4.47 6.36 3.71
CA GLU A 42 -5.91 6.30 3.72
C GLU A 42 -6.51 7.32 4.70
N ILE A 43 -7.54 8.03 4.27
CA ILE A 43 -8.39 8.87 5.10
C ILE A 43 -9.60 8.05 5.54
N TYR A 44 -9.83 7.97 6.85
CA TYR A 44 -10.97 7.22 7.39
C TYR A 44 -12.24 8.06 7.50
N ASN A 45 -12.08 9.31 7.92
CA ASN A 45 -13.17 10.28 8.05
C ASN A 45 -12.62 11.69 7.79
N GLU A 46 -13.52 12.66 7.64
CA GLU A 46 -13.15 14.05 7.31
C GLU A 46 -12.28 14.70 8.39
N GLN A 47 -12.50 14.40 9.67
CA GLN A 47 -11.74 14.99 10.78
C GLN A 47 -10.28 14.53 10.73
N GLU A 48 -10.07 13.22 10.58
CA GLU A 48 -8.76 12.61 10.43
C GLU A 48 -8.05 13.10 9.16
N GLY A 49 -8.77 13.21 8.04
CA GLY A 49 -8.22 13.75 6.79
C GLY A 49 -7.70 15.18 6.96
N LYS A 50 -8.48 16.06 7.61
CA LYS A 50 -8.06 17.44 7.90
C LYS A 50 -6.81 17.47 8.78
N MET A 51 -6.78 16.69 9.86
CA MET A 51 -5.62 16.60 10.75
C MET A 51 -4.36 16.10 10.03
N LEU A 52 -4.48 15.11 9.15
CA LEU A 52 -3.37 14.59 8.36
C LEU A 52 -2.84 15.66 7.40
N LEU A 53 -3.72 16.35 6.67
CA LEU A 53 -3.34 17.39 5.72
C LEU A 53 -2.69 18.60 6.41
N GLU A 54 -3.20 19.03 7.56
CA GLU A 54 -2.58 20.08 8.38
C GLU A 54 -1.20 19.70 8.90
N ASN A 55 -1.00 18.43 9.28
CA ASN A 55 0.32 17.96 9.68
C ASN A 55 1.30 17.90 8.50
N LEU A 56 0.82 17.50 7.33
CA LEU A 56 1.61 17.41 6.11
C LEU A 56 1.94 18.78 5.52
N SER A 57 1.12 19.81 5.76
CA SER A 57 1.35 21.17 5.25
C SER A 57 2.65 21.81 5.75
N LYS A 58 3.25 21.25 6.81
CA LYS A 58 4.58 21.62 7.32
C LYS A 58 5.71 21.29 6.34
N TYR A 59 5.52 20.27 5.49
CA TYR A 59 6.51 19.83 4.50
C TYR A 59 6.30 20.51 3.16
N ASN A 60 5.06 20.54 2.67
CA ASN A 60 4.67 21.27 1.46
C ASN A 60 3.15 21.46 1.43
N ARG A 61 2.65 22.42 0.65
CA ARG A 61 1.21 22.66 0.50
C ARG A 61 0.50 21.42 -0.09
N PRO A 62 -0.51 20.85 0.60
CA PRO A 62 -1.34 19.80 0.02
C PRO A 62 -2.14 20.31 -1.18
N LEU A 63 -2.18 19.53 -2.25
CA LEU A 63 -2.87 19.87 -3.49
C LEU A 63 -3.95 18.83 -3.78
N GLU A 64 -5.19 19.29 -3.89
CA GLU A 64 -6.27 18.46 -4.40
C GLU A 64 -6.06 18.18 -5.88
N ILE A 65 -6.19 16.92 -6.28
CA ILE A 65 -6.13 16.50 -7.67
C ILE A 65 -7.41 15.75 -8.03
N THR A 66 -7.66 15.57 -9.33
CA THR A 66 -8.80 14.79 -9.82
C THR A 66 -8.63 13.29 -9.54
N PHE A 67 -9.72 12.55 -9.64
CA PHE A 67 -9.72 11.09 -9.48
C PHE A 67 -8.78 10.44 -10.50
N GLU A 68 -8.84 10.86 -11.75
CA GLU A 68 -8.03 10.33 -12.86
C GLU A 68 -6.54 10.62 -12.65
N GLU A 69 -6.20 11.82 -12.15
CA GLU A 69 -4.83 12.18 -11.80
C GLU A 69 -4.30 11.34 -10.64
N MET A 70 -5.11 11.12 -9.60
CA MET A 70 -4.72 10.27 -8.47
C MET A 70 -4.47 8.83 -8.92
N LEU A 71 -5.35 8.25 -9.72
CA LEU A 71 -5.16 6.91 -10.27
C LEU A 71 -3.92 6.80 -11.17
N LYS A 72 -3.63 7.85 -11.95
CA LYS A 72 -2.39 7.91 -12.73
C LYS A 72 -1.17 7.95 -11.82
N LEU A 73 -1.20 8.76 -10.76
CA LEU A 73 -0.12 8.86 -9.79
C LEU A 73 0.10 7.53 -9.05
N MET A 74 -0.96 6.89 -8.55
CA MET A 74 -0.87 5.59 -7.87
C MET A 74 -0.23 4.51 -8.77
N ARG A 75 -0.60 4.47 -10.06
CA ARG A 75 0.06 3.56 -11.03
C ARG A 75 1.55 3.85 -11.22
N GLN A 76 1.95 5.13 -11.20
CA GLN A 76 3.37 5.50 -11.24
C GLN A 76 4.09 5.10 -9.96
N CYS A 77 3.46 5.28 -8.80
CA CYS A 77 3.97 4.85 -7.50
C CYS A 77 4.21 3.33 -7.45
N GLU A 78 3.26 2.53 -7.90
CA GLU A 78 3.40 1.08 -7.95
C GLU A 78 4.53 0.64 -8.89
N ARG A 79 4.72 1.33 -10.03
CA ARG A 79 5.85 1.06 -10.94
C ARG A 79 7.18 1.34 -10.25
N VAL A 80 7.30 2.45 -9.52
CA VAL A 80 8.50 2.82 -8.77
C VAL A 80 8.78 1.83 -7.64
N ASP A 81 7.75 1.38 -6.93
CA ASP A 81 7.88 0.39 -5.86
C ASP A 81 8.38 -0.97 -6.40
N LYS A 82 7.80 -1.46 -7.52
CA LYS A 82 8.29 -2.68 -8.20
C LYS A 82 9.77 -2.58 -8.58
N LEU A 83 10.19 -1.44 -9.13
CA LEU A 83 11.60 -1.21 -9.50
C LEU A 83 12.51 -1.17 -8.26
N THR A 84 12.06 -0.52 -7.19
CA THR A 84 12.82 -0.41 -5.93
C THR A 84 12.99 -1.78 -5.27
N TYR A 85 11.92 -2.58 -5.26
CA TYR A 85 11.95 -3.95 -4.77
C TYR A 85 12.88 -4.84 -5.61
N ALA A 86 12.81 -4.75 -6.94
CA ALA A 86 13.69 -5.50 -7.83
C ALA A 86 15.17 -5.14 -7.59
N ALA A 87 15.50 -3.85 -7.48
CA ALA A 87 16.86 -3.39 -7.23
C ALA A 87 17.43 -3.89 -5.88
N ARG A 88 16.59 -3.97 -4.83
CA ARG A 88 16.99 -4.53 -3.53
C ARG A 88 17.27 -6.03 -3.60
N ASN A 89 16.55 -6.76 -4.46
CA ASN A 89 16.66 -8.21 -4.57
C ASN A 89 17.67 -8.69 -5.60
N THR A 90 18.04 -7.87 -6.59
CA THR A 90 19.15 -8.18 -7.54
C THR A 90 20.51 -8.27 -6.85
N GLY A 91 20.66 -7.75 -5.62
CA GLY A 91 21.85 -7.95 -4.78
C GLY A 91 21.85 -9.23 -3.94
N LYS A 92 20.80 -10.05 -4.01
CA LYS A 92 20.64 -11.30 -3.23
C LYS A 92 20.73 -12.57 -4.07
N SER A 93 21.06 -12.48 -5.36
CA SER A 93 21.32 -13.65 -6.20
C SER A 93 22.81 -14.02 -6.16
N SER A 94 23.21 -14.68 -5.08
CA SER A 94 24.43 -15.49 -5.04
C SER A 94 24.12 -16.82 -4.35
N ASP A 95 23.14 -17.55 -4.87
CA ASP A 95 22.99 -18.97 -4.56
C ASP A 95 23.82 -19.77 -5.58
N ALA A 96 25.04 -20.11 -5.17
CA ALA A 96 25.75 -21.24 -5.74
C ALA A 96 24.97 -22.54 -5.40
N PRO A 97 24.96 -23.56 -6.28
CA PRO A 97 24.29 -24.81 -5.99
C PRO A 97 25.09 -25.58 -4.95
N SER A 98 24.72 -25.46 -3.67
CA SER A 98 25.18 -26.37 -2.62
C SER A 98 24.33 -27.62 -2.67
N SER A 99 24.91 -28.67 -3.22
CA SER A 99 24.41 -30.04 -3.14
C SER A 99 24.29 -30.49 -1.69
N THR A 100 23.07 -30.50 -1.15
CA THR A 100 22.77 -31.33 0.00
C THR A 100 21.33 -31.85 -0.10
N GLU A 101 21.21 -33.15 -0.33
CA GLU A 101 19.96 -33.90 -0.23
C GLU A 101 19.42 -33.79 1.20
N THR A 102 18.46 -32.90 1.43
CA THR A 102 17.75 -32.85 2.72
C THR A 102 16.25 -32.58 2.51
N ASN A 103 15.50 -33.69 2.49
CA ASN A 103 14.06 -33.85 2.78
C ASN A 103 13.09 -32.73 2.32
N ILE A 104 12.62 -32.88 1.08
CA ILE A 104 11.54 -32.09 0.43
C ILE A 104 10.26 -32.00 1.29
N ALA A 105 9.98 -32.99 2.15
CA ALA A 105 8.80 -33.02 3.00
C ALA A 105 8.78 -31.94 4.12
N LEU A 106 9.94 -31.51 4.63
CA LEU A 106 9.98 -30.48 5.70
C LEU A 106 9.77 -29.06 5.15
N ASN A 107 10.27 -28.78 3.95
CA ASN A 107 10.07 -27.47 3.31
C ASN A 107 8.62 -27.26 2.86
N LEU A 108 7.91 -28.34 2.49
CA LEU A 108 6.49 -28.25 2.19
C LEU A 108 5.67 -27.97 3.44
N ALA A 109 6.00 -28.61 4.58
CA ALA A 109 5.31 -28.36 5.86
C ALA A 109 5.53 -26.94 6.39
N ALA A 110 6.73 -26.36 6.22
CA ALA A 110 7.03 -24.99 6.63
C ALA A 110 6.23 -23.93 5.83
N ASN A 111 5.78 -24.26 4.61
CA ASN A 111 4.91 -23.43 3.78
C ASN A 111 3.41 -23.71 4.00
N ILE A 112 3.05 -24.82 4.65
CA ILE A 112 1.67 -25.21 4.94
C ILE A 112 1.21 -24.73 6.33
N PHE A 113 2.13 -24.60 7.30
CA PHE A 113 1.80 -24.13 8.64
C PHE A 113 2.09 -22.63 8.79
N PRO A 114 1.06 -21.75 8.82
CA PRO A 114 1.27 -20.34 9.05
C PRO A 114 1.96 -20.13 10.39
N LYS A 115 3.01 -19.29 10.41
CA LYS A 115 3.76 -18.91 11.64
C LYS A 115 2.89 -18.20 12.69
N SER A 116 1.63 -17.91 12.38
CA SER A 116 0.64 -17.38 13.31
C SER A 116 -0.73 -17.97 12.97
N PRO A 117 -1.33 -18.83 13.83
CA PRO A 117 -2.68 -19.35 13.64
C PRO A 117 -3.77 -18.27 13.77
N LEU A 118 -3.41 -17.04 14.18
CA LEU A 118 -4.34 -15.93 14.35
C LEU A 118 -4.71 -15.23 13.02
N SER A 119 -3.91 -15.38 11.96
CA SER A 119 -4.16 -14.72 10.66
C SER A 119 -5.44 -15.20 9.97
N ILE A 120 -5.78 -16.48 10.14
CA ILE A 120 -6.99 -17.08 9.54
C ILE A 120 -8.25 -16.60 10.29
N LEU A 121 -8.15 -16.36 11.60
CA LEU A 121 -9.27 -15.85 12.41
C LEU A 121 -9.52 -14.35 12.17
N SER A 122 -8.50 -13.60 11.77
CA SER A 122 -8.58 -12.18 11.43
C SER A 122 -8.94 -11.90 9.97
N GLY A 123 -9.16 -12.93 9.15
CA GLY A 123 -9.51 -12.78 7.73
C GLY A 123 -8.40 -12.20 6.86
N ILE A 124 -7.13 -12.32 7.28
CA ILE A 124 -5.94 -11.90 6.51
C ILE A 124 -5.29 -13.12 5.85
N ILE A 125 -5.01 -13.03 4.55
CA ILE A 125 -4.35 -14.11 3.79
C ILE A 125 -2.94 -14.36 4.35
N PRO A 126 -2.57 -15.63 4.68
CA PRO A 126 -1.24 -15.94 5.17
C PRO A 126 -0.12 -15.43 4.26
N GLY A 127 0.91 -14.83 4.85
CA GLY A 127 2.03 -14.26 4.10
C GLY A 127 1.79 -12.84 3.57
N THR A 128 0.60 -12.27 3.79
CA THR A 128 0.23 -10.90 3.41
C THR A 128 -0.07 -10.07 4.66
N LYS A 129 -0.16 -8.75 4.50
CA LYS A 129 -0.60 -7.81 5.55
C LYS A 129 -1.80 -6.97 5.13
N TRP A 130 -2.02 -6.82 3.83
CA TRP A 130 -3.06 -5.99 3.22
C TRP A 130 -4.21 -6.80 2.62
N CYS A 131 -4.07 -8.11 2.46
CA CYS A 131 -5.10 -8.91 1.81
C CYS A 131 -6.08 -9.48 2.84
N GLY A 132 -7.23 -8.81 3.03
CA GLY A 132 -8.31 -9.34 3.88
C GLY A 132 -9.39 -8.32 4.23
N THR A 133 -10.08 -8.55 5.34
CA THR A 133 -11.05 -7.58 5.89
C THR A 133 -10.30 -6.42 6.57
N GLY A 134 -9.86 -5.47 5.75
CA GLY A 134 -8.88 -4.46 6.16
C GLY A 134 -7.47 -5.02 6.14
N ASP A 135 -6.57 -4.37 6.89
CA ASP A 135 -5.14 -4.70 6.89
C ASP A 135 -4.57 -4.73 8.31
N ILE A 136 -3.45 -5.45 8.48
CA ILE A 136 -2.63 -5.49 9.70
C ILE A 136 -1.27 -4.80 9.52
N ALA A 137 -1.11 -4.04 8.45
CA ALA A 137 0.11 -3.33 8.14
C ALA A 137 0.28 -2.11 9.06
N GLU A 138 1.47 -1.93 9.60
CA GLU A 138 1.77 -0.78 10.48
C GLU A 138 2.05 0.49 9.66
N THR A 139 2.62 0.33 8.46
CA THR A 139 3.01 1.42 7.56
C THR A 139 2.70 1.06 6.11
N TYR A 140 2.73 2.05 5.20
CA TYR A 140 2.52 1.82 3.76
C TYR A 140 3.48 0.77 3.16
N ASP A 141 4.73 0.77 3.59
CA ASP A 141 5.77 -0.17 3.11
C ASP A 141 5.79 -1.50 3.88
N ASP A 142 4.91 -1.65 4.87
CA ASP A 142 4.86 -2.86 5.69
C ASP A 142 4.14 -3.98 4.93
N LEU A 143 4.91 -4.72 4.16
CA LEU A 143 4.45 -5.82 3.32
C LEU A 143 4.88 -7.18 3.91
N GLY A 144 4.06 -8.19 3.70
CA GLY A 144 4.32 -9.58 4.03
C GLY A 144 5.32 -10.26 3.08
N THR A 145 5.54 -11.55 3.32
CA THR A 145 6.44 -12.40 2.53
C THR A 145 5.96 -12.59 1.10
N GLU A 146 4.64 -12.64 0.88
CA GLU A 146 4.01 -12.68 -0.44
C GLU A 146 3.89 -11.28 -1.04
N THR A 147 5.02 -10.58 -1.16
CA THR A 147 5.07 -9.14 -1.44
C THR A 147 4.36 -8.74 -2.73
N GLN A 148 4.35 -9.59 -3.77
CA GLN A 148 3.65 -9.28 -5.01
C GLN A 148 2.13 -9.23 -4.82
N MET A 149 1.56 -10.24 -4.17
CA MET A 149 0.13 -10.29 -3.85
C MET A 149 -0.25 -9.16 -2.90
N ASP A 150 0.59 -8.94 -1.88
CA ASP A 150 0.32 -7.95 -0.85
C ASP A 150 0.30 -6.51 -1.39
N ARG A 151 1.14 -6.20 -2.38
CA ARG A 151 1.08 -4.91 -3.10
C ARG A 151 -0.22 -4.70 -3.85
N CYS A 152 -0.76 -5.74 -4.51
CA CYS A 152 -2.05 -5.63 -5.19
C CYS A 152 -3.17 -5.30 -4.18
N CYS A 153 -3.20 -5.99 -3.04
CA CYS A 153 -4.19 -5.71 -1.99
C CYS A 153 -4.03 -4.31 -1.40
N ARG A 154 -2.80 -3.87 -1.11
CA ARG A 154 -2.52 -2.50 -0.65
C ARG A 154 -3.03 -1.46 -1.65
N GLN A 155 -2.79 -1.68 -2.94
CA GLN A 155 -3.21 -0.76 -3.99
C GLN A 155 -4.74 -0.68 -4.09
N HIS A 156 -5.44 -1.81 -3.95
CA HIS A 156 -6.90 -1.86 -3.91
C HIS A 156 -7.47 -1.18 -2.66
N ASP A 157 -6.91 -1.49 -1.49
CA ASP A 157 -7.36 -0.93 -0.22
C ASP A 157 -7.16 0.58 -0.18
N LEU A 158 -6.16 1.13 -0.87
CA LEU A 158 -5.91 2.58 -0.93
C LEU A 158 -6.66 3.28 -2.06
N CYS A 159 -7.67 2.65 -2.67
CA CYS A 159 -8.54 3.29 -3.66
C CYS A 159 -9.12 4.61 -3.11
N PRO A 160 -8.99 5.74 -3.83
CA PRO A 160 -9.37 7.05 -3.30
C PRO A 160 -10.89 7.25 -3.21
N VAL A 161 -11.65 6.49 -4.01
CA VAL A 161 -13.12 6.53 -4.01
C VAL A 161 -13.64 5.17 -3.58
N LYS A 162 -14.15 5.09 -2.35
CA LYS A 162 -14.72 3.87 -1.77
C LYS A 162 -15.76 4.16 -0.70
N ILE A 163 -16.55 3.15 -0.36
CA ILE A 163 -17.56 3.16 0.69
C ILE A 163 -17.28 1.98 1.62
N ARG A 164 -16.89 2.23 2.87
CA ARG A 164 -16.64 1.15 3.85
C ARG A 164 -17.92 0.40 4.19
N ALA A 165 -17.77 -0.78 4.79
CA ALA A 165 -18.89 -1.58 5.28
C ALA A 165 -19.80 -0.76 6.20
N TYR A 166 -21.11 -0.84 5.96
CA TYR A 166 -22.16 -0.15 6.72
C TYR A 166 -22.03 1.37 6.76
N GLN A 167 -21.42 1.97 5.75
CA GLN A 167 -21.33 3.43 5.61
C GLN A 167 -22.18 3.91 4.43
N THR A 168 -22.58 5.18 4.52
CA THR A 168 -23.23 5.91 3.44
C THR A 168 -22.27 6.96 2.91
N LYS A 169 -22.08 7.01 1.58
CA LYS A 169 -21.26 8.00 0.90
C LYS A 169 -21.72 8.18 -0.54
N TYR A 170 -21.60 9.39 -1.09
CA TYR A 170 -22.09 9.74 -2.44
C TYR A 170 -23.56 9.38 -2.67
N ASP A 171 -24.39 9.53 -1.63
CA ASP A 171 -25.81 9.13 -1.64
C ASP A 171 -26.05 7.62 -1.90
N LEU A 172 -25.02 6.79 -1.69
CA LEU A 172 -25.07 5.34 -1.79
C LEU A 172 -24.83 4.71 -0.42
N ASN A 173 -25.59 3.65 -0.12
CA ASN A 173 -25.42 2.85 1.08
C ASN A 173 -24.66 1.57 0.76
N ASN A 174 -23.64 1.26 1.57
CA ASN A 174 -22.98 -0.03 1.53
C ASN A 174 -23.44 -0.90 2.70
N ASP A 175 -24.54 -1.64 2.51
CA ASP A 175 -25.09 -2.55 3.54
C ASP A 175 -24.33 -3.89 3.64
N SER A 176 -23.20 -4.02 2.94
CA SER A 176 -22.37 -5.24 2.94
C SER A 176 -21.34 -5.22 4.07
N LEU A 177 -20.88 -6.41 4.47
CA LEU A 177 -19.81 -6.61 5.48
C LEU A 177 -18.41 -6.18 5.02
N TYR A 178 -18.26 -5.75 3.76
CA TYR A 178 -16.98 -5.43 3.13
C TYR A 178 -17.04 -4.06 2.46
N THR A 179 -15.87 -3.44 2.29
CA THR A 179 -15.71 -2.16 1.59
C THR A 179 -16.00 -2.33 0.09
N LYS A 180 -16.69 -1.36 -0.51
CA LYS A 180 -16.90 -1.27 -1.96
C LYS A 180 -16.05 -0.15 -2.53
N SER A 181 -15.14 -0.47 -3.43
CA SER A 181 -14.28 0.48 -4.12
C SER A 181 -14.91 0.92 -5.45
N HIS A 182 -14.39 1.99 -6.04
CA HIS A 182 -14.75 2.38 -7.39
C HIS A 182 -14.28 1.31 -8.38
N CYS A 183 -15.12 0.90 -9.36
CA CYS A 183 -14.84 -0.24 -10.25
C CYS A 183 -13.47 -0.17 -10.95
N ILE A 184 -13.04 1.01 -11.38
CA ILE A 184 -11.70 1.21 -11.95
C ILE A 184 -10.56 0.73 -11.03
N CYS A 185 -10.71 0.86 -9.70
CA CYS A 185 -9.73 0.34 -8.76
C CYS A 185 -9.74 -1.20 -8.73
N ASP A 186 -10.92 -1.82 -8.88
CA ASP A 186 -11.07 -3.27 -8.94
C ASP A 186 -10.50 -3.84 -10.26
N ASP A 187 -10.68 -3.12 -11.38
CA ASP A 187 -10.13 -3.49 -12.69
C ASP A 187 -8.59 -3.38 -12.76
N MET A 188 -7.97 -2.70 -11.78
CA MET A 188 -6.51 -2.49 -11.72
C MET A 188 -5.77 -3.58 -10.93
N LEU A 189 -6.47 -4.55 -10.35
CA LEU A 189 -5.92 -5.66 -9.55
C LEU A 189 -5.19 -6.74 -10.38
#